data_AF-A0A5N7C2W9-F1
#
_entry.id   AF-A0A5N7C2W9-F1
#
_cell.length_a   1.000
_cell.length_b   1.000
_cell.length_c   1.000
_cell.angle_alpha   90.00
_cell.angle_beta   90.00
_cell.angle_gamma   90.00
#
_symmetry.space_group_name_H-M   'P 1'
#
loop_
_entity.id
_entity.type
_entity.pdbx_description
1 polymer ?
#
loop_
_entity_poly.entity_id
_entity_poly.type
_entity_poly.pdbx_seq_one_letter_code
_entity_poly.pdbx_strand_id
1 'polypeptide(L)'
;MAFFLRRPFAVPTALRQVPKNVNTTRFFSNSTFKLSPSKPVGPATSSIFAKSRQTFQNAFRRTYMQQTYNPTQGNLTQRLLYGAAIVGGTILATNMIFNRETREDGGMAPYERSYLNDTFMHTGLGIAIIGIAARALHMNGWSYRLMAMNPWLVTGLGLVGSIGTMYGTYYTSPDNYLAKYGLWAAFNVTQAALLSPLMFMHPALLARAGLYTVGMMGSIAFVGATAKQDKYLYLGAPLLAGVTIVALSGLAPLVLPATATRTLMWSERLWLYGGLAVFGGFTLYDVQKILHHSRMAERGLIRRDVVNESISLELDFINIFIRMVQILAMQRNNRK
;
A
#
# COMPACT_ATOMS: atom_id res chain seq x y z
N MET A 1 26.87 54.67 64.31
CA MET A 1 25.44 55.05 64.30
C MET A 1 24.75 54.08 63.33
N ALA A 2 24.19 52.97 63.82
CA ALA A 2 22.79 52.80 64.26
C ALA A 2 21.77 53.11 63.14
N PHE A 3 20.71 52.37 62.87
CA PHE A 3 20.08 51.12 63.31
C PHE A 3 18.92 50.95 62.28
N PHE A 4 18.61 49.72 61.78
CA PHE A 4 17.26 49.11 61.65
C PHE A 4 16.08 49.93 61.01
N LEU A 5 15.01 49.46 60.37
CA LEU A 5 14.33 48.19 60.05
C LEU A 5 13.07 48.61 59.22
N ARG A 6 12.38 47.63 58.63
CA ARG A 6 10.90 47.54 58.42
C ARG A 6 10.23 48.20 57.19
N ARG A 7 9.75 47.32 56.31
CA ARG A 7 8.46 47.38 55.54
C ARG A 7 7.28 47.68 56.52
N PRO A 8 6.02 48.08 56.14
CA PRO A 8 5.24 47.53 55.01
C PRO A 8 3.97 48.31 54.48
N PHE A 9 3.23 47.65 53.56
CA PHE A 9 1.76 47.65 53.28
C PHE A 9 0.94 48.90 52.83
N ALA A 10 0.08 48.63 51.82
CA ALA A 10 -1.33 49.08 51.60
C ALA A 10 -1.69 50.16 50.53
N VAL A 11 -2.15 49.68 49.35
CA VAL A 11 -3.45 49.89 48.62
C VAL A 11 -4.24 51.20 48.92
N PRO A 12 -4.70 52.01 47.92
CA PRO A 12 -6.00 51.75 47.27
C PRO A 12 -6.23 52.14 45.79
N THR A 13 -7.21 51.41 45.25
CA THR A 13 -8.10 51.61 44.10
C THR A 13 -8.29 53.02 43.53
N ALA A 14 -8.25 53.14 42.19
CA ALA A 14 -9.07 54.11 41.46
C ALA A 14 -9.54 53.55 40.10
N LEU A 15 -10.86 53.52 39.95
CA LEU A 15 -11.65 53.15 38.79
C LEU A 15 -11.43 54.09 37.60
N ARG A 16 -11.35 53.54 36.38
CA ARG A 16 -12.07 54.13 35.23
C ARG A 16 -12.37 53.08 34.16
N GLN A 17 -13.66 52.73 34.06
CA GLN A 17 -14.26 51.97 32.97
C GLN A 17 -14.47 52.85 31.73
N VAL A 18 -14.83 52.18 30.62
CA VAL A 18 -15.71 52.58 29.48
C VAL A 18 -14.98 52.64 28.12
N PRO A 19 -15.51 52.09 26.99
CA PRO A 19 -16.40 50.94 26.80
C PRO A 19 -16.08 50.03 25.57
N LYS A 20 -16.88 48.97 25.49
CA LYS A 20 -17.12 47.93 24.48
C LYS A 20 -17.09 48.35 22.99
N ASN A 21 -16.66 47.41 22.14
CA ASN A 21 -17.34 47.13 20.88
C ASN A 21 -17.62 45.62 20.76
N VAL A 22 -18.92 45.29 20.66
CA VAL A 22 -19.49 43.94 20.61
C VAL A 22 -19.98 43.72 19.18
N ASN A 23 -19.42 42.74 18.47
CA ASN A 23 -20.02 42.22 17.24
C ASN A 23 -20.57 40.81 17.51
N THR A 24 -21.79 40.76 18.04
CA THR A 24 -22.62 39.54 18.08
C THR A 24 -23.63 39.59 16.95
N THR A 25 -23.32 38.93 15.83
CA THR A 25 -24.29 38.64 14.78
C THR A 25 -25.19 37.49 15.23
N ARG A 26 -26.46 37.81 15.54
CA ARG A 26 -27.52 36.84 15.81
C ARG A 26 -28.09 36.34 14.49
N PHE A 27 -27.94 35.05 14.21
CA PHE A 27 -28.71 34.37 13.16
C PHE A 27 -29.96 33.77 13.79
N PHE A 28 -31.12 34.22 13.32
CA PHE A 28 -32.43 33.66 13.63
C PHE A 28 -32.61 32.36 12.82
N SER A 29 -32.68 31.22 13.49
CA SER A 29 -33.15 29.97 12.88
C SER A 29 -34.63 29.77 13.23
N ASN A 30 -35.51 29.93 12.25
CA ASN A 30 -36.87 29.42 12.30
C ASN A 30 -36.81 27.89 12.18
N SER A 31 -36.95 27.17 13.30
CA SER A 31 -37.24 25.74 13.27
C SER A 31 -38.67 25.52 13.76
N THR A 32 -39.54 25.11 12.85
CA THR A 32 -40.89 24.64 13.11
C THR A 32 -40.83 23.46 14.08
N PHE A 33 -41.58 23.56 15.19
CA PHE A 33 -41.74 22.48 16.16
C PHE A 33 -42.34 21.24 15.47
N LYS A 34 -41.54 20.17 15.31
CA LYS A 34 -42.07 18.83 15.07
C LYS A 34 -42.27 18.14 16.40
N LEU A 35 -43.52 17.72 16.67
CA LEU A 35 -43.89 16.92 17.82
C LEU A 35 -43.06 15.63 17.87
N SER A 36 -42.48 15.35 19.04
CA SER A 36 -41.89 14.04 19.35
C SER A 36 -43.01 12.99 19.44
N PRO A 37 -42.88 11.82 18.81
CA PRO A 37 -43.74 10.70 19.16
C PRO A 37 -43.36 10.17 20.54
N SER A 38 -44.39 9.78 21.28
CA SER A 38 -44.35 9.25 22.63
C SER A 38 -43.42 8.04 22.78
N LYS A 39 -42.69 8.01 23.90
CA LYS A 39 -41.91 6.84 24.35
C LYS A 39 -42.89 5.74 24.81
N PRO A 40 -42.81 4.49 24.30
CA PRO A 40 -43.37 3.37 25.02
C PRO A 40 -42.45 3.02 26.20
N VAL A 41 -43.02 3.01 27.40
CA VAL A 41 -42.39 2.50 28.62
C VAL A 41 -42.30 0.97 28.47
N GLY A 42 -41.08 0.45 28.36
CA GLY A 42 -40.76 -0.98 28.40
C GLY A 42 -39.55 -1.20 29.31
N PRO A 43 -39.41 -2.38 29.94
CA PRO A 43 -38.50 -2.57 31.06
C PRO A 43 -37.03 -2.45 30.63
N ALA A 44 -36.26 -1.75 31.47
CA ALA A 44 -34.83 -1.58 31.30
C ALA A 44 -34.10 -2.93 31.38
N THR A 45 -33.64 -3.43 30.23
CA THR A 45 -32.56 -4.42 30.16
C THR A 45 -31.43 -3.85 29.32
N SER A 46 -30.44 -3.31 30.02
CA SER A 46 -29.19 -2.80 29.47
C SER A 46 -28.34 -3.96 28.94
N SER A 47 -28.50 -4.34 27.67
CA SER A 47 -27.50 -5.19 27.01
C SER A 47 -26.46 -4.29 26.32
N ILE A 48 -25.26 -4.24 26.92
CA ILE A 48 -24.05 -3.64 26.35
C ILE A 48 -23.80 -4.16 24.92
N PHE A 49 -24.26 -5.39 24.64
CA PHE A 49 -24.24 -6.01 23.32
C PHE A 49 -25.09 -5.31 22.25
N ALA A 50 -26.28 -4.78 22.57
CA ALA A 50 -27.10 -4.07 21.58
C ALA A 50 -26.48 -2.73 21.16
N LYS A 51 -25.90 -2.00 22.12
CA LYS A 51 -25.12 -0.79 21.83
C LYS A 51 -23.87 -1.11 21.01
N SER A 52 -23.16 -2.20 21.31
CA SER A 52 -21.98 -2.61 20.53
C SER A 52 -22.32 -2.93 19.07
N ARG A 53 -23.45 -3.62 18.82
CA ARG A 53 -23.92 -3.90 17.45
C ARG A 53 -24.29 -2.63 16.70
N GLN A 54 -24.94 -1.66 17.36
CA GLN A 54 -25.26 -0.38 16.73
C GLN A 54 -24.01 0.47 16.47
N THR A 55 -23.04 0.50 17.38
CA THR A 55 -21.76 1.20 17.17
C THR A 55 -20.95 0.54 16.05
N PHE A 56 -20.92 -0.80 15.99
CA PHE A 56 -20.26 -1.54 14.92
C PHE A 56 -20.96 -1.32 13.58
N GLN A 57 -22.29 -1.39 13.52
CA GLN A 57 -23.06 -1.09 12.31
C GLN A 57 -22.88 0.37 11.86
N ASN A 58 -22.79 1.33 12.78
CA ASN A 58 -22.51 2.73 12.46
C ASN A 58 -21.05 2.97 12.04
N ALA A 59 -20.09 2.23 12.60
CA ALA A 59 -18.69 2.25 12.16
C ALA A 59 -18.53 1.70 10.74
N PHE A 60 -19.23 0.60 10.41
CA PHE A 60 -19.26 0.03 9.06
C PHE A 60 -20.06 0.86 8.07
N ARG A 61 -21.11 1.58 8.50
CA ARG A 61 -21.84 2.53 7.64
C ARG A 61 -21.02 3.79 7.33
N ARG A 62 -20.17 4.26 8.26
CA ARG A 62 -19.25 5.38 8.00
C ARG A 62 -18.20 5.05 6.94
N THR A 63 -17.84 3.78 6.76
CA THR A 63 -16.89 3.36 5.71
C THR A 63 -17.47 3.47 4.29
N TYR A 64 -18.80 3.50 4.15
CA TYR A 64 -19.48 3.69 2.86
C TYR A 64 -19.75 5.16 2.51
N MET A 65 -19.66 6.07 3.49
CA MET A 65 -19.59 7.50 3.22
C MET A 65 -18.13 7.86 2.97
N GLN A 66 -17.65 7.58 1.75
CA GLN A 66 -16.44 8.26 1.26
C GLN A 66 -16.73 9.76 1.35
N GLN A 67 -16.16 10.44 2.35
CA GLN A 67 -15.99 11.88 2.26
C GLN A 67 -15.16 12.11 1.00
N THR A 68 -15.81 12.66 -0.02
CA THR A 68 -15.15 13.19 -1.21
C THR A 68 -14.16 14.23 -0.70
N TYR A 69 -12.88 13.86 -0.62
CA TYR A 69 -11.82 14.80 -0.34
C TYR A 69 -11.83 15.82 -1.47
N ASN A 70 -12.41 17.00 -1.22
CA ASN A 70 -12.36 18.13 -2.13
C ASN A 70 -10.94 18.75 -1.99
N PRO A 71 -10.04 18.57 -2.96
CA PRO A 71 -8.68 19.07 -2.86
C PRO A 71 -8.63 20.57 -3.20
N THR A 72 -9.61 21.37 -2.75
CA THR A 72 -9.83 22.73 -3.26
C THR A 72 -9.78 23.81 -2.17
N GLN A 73 -9.45 23.48 -0.92
CA GLN A 73 -9.25 24.48 0.13
C GLN A 73 -8.03 24.15 0.98
N GLY A 74 -6.89 24.78 0.68
CA GLY A 74 -5.68 24.70 1.49
C GLY A 74 -4.42 24.96 0.67
N ASN A 75 -3.52 25.81 1.17
CA ASN A 75 -2.23 26.14 0.57
C ASN A 75 -1.40 24.86 0.33
N LEU A 76 -0.63 24.81 -0.77
CA LEU A 76 0.24 23.67 -1.11
C LEU A 76 1.13 23.26 0.07
N THR A 77 1.68 24.25 0.79
CA THR A 77 2.50 24.06 1.98
C THR A 77 1.75 23.37 3.12
N GLN A 78 0.48 23.71 3.35
CA GLN A 78 -0.35 23.02 4.34
C GLN A 78 -0.57 21.56 3.94
N ARG A 79 -0.86 21.27 2.66
CA ARG A 79 -1.04 19.89 2.19
C ARG A 79 0.21 19.06 2.31
N LEU A 80 1.36 19.63 1.98
CA LEU A 80 2.66 18.98 2.15
C LEU A 80 2.96 18.74 3.63
N LEU A 81 2.68 19.72 4.50
CA LEU A 81 2.88 19.58 5.94
C LEU A 81 1.97 18.51 6.55
N TYR A 82 0.67 18.52 6.21
CA TYR A 82 -0.27 17.48 6.64
C TYR A 82 0.14 16.11 6.11
N GLY A 83 0.57 16.02 4.85
CA GLY A 83 1.10 14.78 4.26
C GLY A 83 2.33 14.29 5.01
N ALA A 84 3.31 15.17 5.28
CA ALA A 84 4.51 14.86 6.03
C ALA A 84 4.20 14.47 7.48
N ALA A 85 3.21 15.09 8.12
CA ALA A 85 2.78 14.75 9.48
C ALA A 85 2.13 13.36 9.54
N ILE A 86 1.29 13.01 8.56
CA ILE A 86 0.70 11.67 8.47
C ILE A 86 1.80 10.62 8.22
N VAL A 87 2.70 10.87 7.27
CA VAL A 87 3.80 9.94 6.97
C VAL A 87 4.76 9.81 8.16
N GLY A 88 5.23 10.91 8.72
CA GLY A 88 6.12 10.90 9.89
C GLY A 88 5.45 10.28 11.12
N GLY A 89 4.19 10.63 11.39
CA GLY A 89 3.42 10.07 12.49
C GLY A 89 3.16 8.56 12.33
N THR A 90 2.87 8.09 11.11
CA THR A 90 2.72 6.66 10.85
C THR A 90 4.04 5.92 10.95
N ILE A 91 5.16 6.49 10.51
CA ILE A 91 6.49 5.89 10.72
C ILE A 91 6.79 5.74 12.21
N LEU A 92 6.57 6.78 13.01
CA LEU A 92 6.78 6.73 14.47
C LEU A 92 5.86 5.72 15.16
N ALA A 93 4.57 5.73 14.81
CA ALA A 93 3.61 4.79 15.36
C ALA A 93 3.92 3.34 14.97
N THR A 94 4.30 3.10 13.72
CA THR A 94 4.70 1.78 13.23
C THR A 94 5.98 1.31 13.92
N ASN A 95 6.94 2.21 14.14
CA ASN A 95 8.15 1.91 14.89
C ASN A 95 7.83 1.51 16.34
N MET A 96 6.94 2.25 17.03
CA MET A 96 6.53 1.90 18.40
C MET A 96 5.72 0.60 18.49
N ILE A 97 4.84 0.33 17.53
CA ILE A 97 3.89 -0.81 17.58
C ILE A 97 4.53 -2.10 17.08
N PHE A 98 5.17 -2.06 15.91
CA PHE A 98 5.69 -3.25 15.23
C PHE A 98 7.18 -3.45 15.45
N ASN A 99 7.92 -2.41 15.80
CA ASN A 99 9.38 -2.42 15.96
C ASN A 99 9.83 -2.33 17.43
N ARG A 100 8.99 -2.75 18.38
CA ARG A 100 9.35 -2.78 19.81
C ARG A 100 10.52 -3.73 20.12
N GLU A 101 10.75 -4.71 19.25
CA GLU A 101 11.97 -5.51 19.17
C GLU A 101 12.75 -5.08 17.92
N THR A 102 13.46 -3.96 18.00
CA THR A 102 14.43 -3.59 16.96
C THR A 102 15.62 -4.53 16.99
N ARG A 103 16.35 -4.61 15.88
CA ARG A 103 17.65 -5.29 15.81
C ARG A 103 18.55 -4.92 17.00
N GLU A 104 19.16 -5.92 17.63
CA GLU A 104 19.97 -5.71 18.85
C GLU A 104 21.32 -5.02 18.56
N ASP A 105 21.71 -4.95 17.29
CA ASP A 105 22.99 -4.39 16.82
C ASP A 105 22.96 -2.87 16.49
N GLY A 106 21.90 -2.14 16.84
CA GLY A 106 21.87 -0.67 16.75
C GLY A 106 21.82 -0.04 15.34
N GLY A 107 21.74 -0.83 14.26
CA GLY A 107 21.60 -0.37 12.87
C GLY A 107 21.66 -1.53 11.86
N MET A 108 21.36 -1.30 10.56
CA MET A 108 21.56 -2.29 9.49
C MET A 108 23.05 -2.37 9.09
N ALA A 109 23.63 -3.57 8.92
CA ALA A 109 25.06 -3.71 8.66
C ALA A 109 25.39 -3.11 7.28
N PRO A 110 26.57 -2.50 7.07
CA PRO A 110 26.90 -1.84 5.81
C PRO A 110 26.76 -2.78 4.59
N TYR A 111 27.13 -4.05 4.76
CA TYR A 111 27.01 -5.06 3.70
C TYR A 111 25.55 -5.36 3.38
N GLU A 112 24.71 -5.66 4.38
CA GLU A 112 23.27 -5.90 4.21
C GLU A 112 22.58 -4.70 3.56
N ARG A 113 22.96 -3.47 3.95
CA ARG A 113 22.45 -2.22 3.36
C ARG A 113 22.81 -2.09 1.89
N SER A 114 24.06 -2.35 1.54
CA SER A 114 24.51 -2.31 0.14
C SER A 114 23.76 -3.35 -0.70
N TYR A 115 23.57 -4.56 -0.17
CA TYR A 115 22.89 -5.65 -0.85
C TYR A 115 21.42 -5.32 -1.08
N LEU A 116 20.73 -4.81 -0.05
CA LEU A 116 19.33 -4.40 -0.14
C LEU A 116 19.17 -3.25 -1.14
N ASN A 117 20.01 -2.22 -1.05
CA ASN A 117 19.97 -1.08 -1.96
C ASN A 117 20.19 -1.50 -3.41
N ASP A 118 21.19 -2.34 -3.68
CA ASP A 118 21.45 -2.83 -5.03
C ASP A 118 20.27 -3.64 -5.57
N THR A 119 19.65 -4.47 -4.74
CA THR A 119 18.46 -5.24 -5.13
C THR A 119 17.30 -4.31 -5.50
N PHE A 120 17.02 -3.29 -4.67
CA PHE A 120 15.99 -2.28 -4.98
C PHE A 120 16.31 -1.44 -6.21
N MET A 121 17.58 -1.13 -6.47
CA MET A 121 17.99 -0.45 -7.69
C MET A 121 17.69 -1.29 -8.92
N HIS A 122 18.00 -2.60 -8.89
CA HIS A 122 17.65 -3.51 -9.97
C HIS A 122 16.14 -3.63 -10.15
N THR A 123 15.38 -3.81 -9.07
CA THR A 123 13.90 -3.84 -9.14
C THR A 123 13.33 -2.55 -9.72
N GLY A 124 13.80 -1.38 -9.27
CA GLY A 124 13.38 -0.09 -9.78
C GLY A 124 13.69 0.10 -11.27
N LEU A 125 14.87 -0.36 -11.70
CA LEU A 125 15.28 -0.37 -13.11
C LEU A 125 14.39 -1.31 -13.92
N GLY A 126 14.13 -2.53 -13.43
CA GLY A 126 13.25 -3.51 -14.06
C GLY A 126 11.84 -2.96 -14.28
N ILE A 127 11.24 -2.37 -13.24
CA ILE A 127 9.93 -1.71 -13.31
C ILE A 127 9.94 -0.55 -14.32
N ALA A 128 11.02 0.25 -14.37
CA ALA A 128 11.14 1.33 -15.34
C ALA A 128 11.23 0.79 -16.78
N ILE A 129 12.01 -0.27 -17.02
CA ILE A 129 12.08 -0.98 -18.30
C ILE A 129 10.68 -1.48 -18.68
N ILE A 130 9.97 -2.13 -17.75
CA ILE A 130 8.63 -2.65 -17.98
C ILE A 130 7.68 -1.52 -18.42
N GLY A 131 7.68 -0.38 -17.72
CA GLY A 131 6.81 0.75 -18.04
C GLY A 131 7.12 1.36 -19.42
N ILE A 132 8.40 1.56 -19.74
CA ILE A 132 8.84 2.11 -21.03
C ILE A 132 8.54 1.12 -22.17
N ALA A 133 8.90 -0.15 -22.00
CA ALA A 133 8.69 -1.19 -22.99
C ALA A 133 7.18 -1.44 -23.22
N ALA A 134 6.35 -1.45 -22.16
CA ALA A 134 4.91 -1.64 -22.29
C ALA A 134 4.27 -0.49 -23.10
N ARG A 135 4.73 0.75 -22.88
CA ARG A 135 4.31 1.90 -23.67
C ARG A 135 4.77 1.78 -25.12
N ALA A 136 6.02 1.43 -25.37
CA ALA A 136 6.55 1.25 -26.72
C ALA A 136 5.79 0.15 -27.49
N LEU A 137 5.55 -0.99 -26.86
CA LEU A 137 4.76 -2.09 -27.42
C LEU A 137 3.32 -1.65 -27.72
N HIS A 138 2.69 -0.90 -26.81
CA HIS A 138 1.35 -0.38 -27.05
C HIS A 138 1.28 0.56 -28.26
N MET A 139 2.24 1.49 -28.38
CA MET A 139 2.34 2.41 -29.52
C MET A 139 2.58 1.67 -30.85
N ASN A 140 3.30 0.55 -30.81
CA ASN A 140 3.56 -0.30 -31.98
C ASN A 140 2.39 -1.25 -32.33
N GLY A 141 1.22 -1.09 -31.70
CA GLY A 141 0.04 -1.90 -31.99
C GLY A 141 0.05 -3.31 -31.37
N TRP A 142 1.06 -3.65 -30.55
CA TRP A 142 1.18 -4.97 -29.92
C TRP A 142 -0.03 -5.29 -29.02
N SER A 143 -0.53 -4.30 -28.28
CA SER A 143 -1.67 -4.50 -27.38
C SER A 143 -2.96 -4.86 -28.13
N TYR A 144 -3.17 -4.28 -29.32
CA TYR A 144 -4.30 -4.63 -30.17
C TYR A 144 -4.18 -6.06 -30.70
N ARG A 145 -2.97 -6.47 -31.12
CA ARG A 145 -2.69 -7.83 -31.58
C ARG A 145 -2.92 -8.84 -30.46
N LEU A 146 -2.44 -8.55 -29.25
CA LEU A 146 -2.68 -9.40 -28.08
C LEU A 146 -4.17 -9.57 -27.76
N MET A 147 -4.97 -8.51 -27.87
CA MET A 147 -6.42 -8.59 -27.66
C MET A 147 -7.15 -9.40 -28.74
N ALA A 148 -6.60 -9.45 -29.95
CA ALA A 148 -7.15 -10.25 -31.05
C ALA A 148 -6.69 -11.72 -31.02
N MET A 149 -5.64 -12.04 -30.25
CA MET A 149 -5.14 -13.40 -30.08
C MET A 149 -6.01 -14.20 -29.10
N ASN A 150 -5.96 -15.53 -29.21
CA ASN A 150 -6.67 -16.41 -28.29
C ASN A 150 -6.18 -16.17 -26.84
N PRO A 151 -7.07 -15.84 -25.88
CA PRO A 151 -6.69 -15.55 -24.50
C PRO A 151 -5.89 -16.67 -23.82
N TRP A 152 -6.18 -17.94 -24.15
CA TRP A 152 -5.45 -19.09 -23.62
C TRP A 152 -4.02 -19.17 -24.14
N LEU A 153 -3.82 -18.81 -25.41
CA LEU A 153 -2.49 -18.79 -26.00
C LEU A 153 -1.66 -17.63 -25.45
N VAL A 154 -2.25 -16.44 -25.28
CA VAL A 154 -1.58 -15.29 -24.66
C VAL A 154 -1.19 -15.61 -23.22
N THR A 155 -2.11 -16.19 -22.44
CA THR A 155 -1.85 -16.57 -21.04
C THR A 155 -0.79 -17.67 -20.96
N GLY A 156 -0.91 -18.72 -21.78
CA GLY A 156 0.02 -19.84 -21.80
C GLY A 156 1.43 -19.44 -22.23
N LEU A 157 1.58 -18.74 -23.36
CA LEU A 157 2.87 -18.25 -23.83
C LEU A 157 3.46 -17.20 -22.90
N GLY A 158 2.63 -16.32 -22.35
CA GLY A 158 3.04 -15.35 -21.34
C GLY A 158 3.61 -16.01 -20.10
N LEU A 159 2.93 -17.05 -19.60
CA LEU A 159 3.36 -17.80 -18.43
C LEU A 159 4.65 -18.58 -18.70
N VAL A 160 4.74 -19.29 -19.84
CA VAL A 160 5.96 -20.02 -20.22
C VAL A 160 7.13 -19.05 -20.43
N GLY A 161 6.91 -17.91 -21.09
CA GLY A 161 7.95 -16.89 -21.29
C GLY A 161 8.41 -16.28 -19.96
N SER A 162 7.47 -15.90 -19.10
CA SER A 162 7.77 -15.33 -17.78
C SER A 162 8.50 -16.31 -16.87
N ILE A 163 7.99 -17.53 -16.74
CA ILE A 163 8.57 -18.55 -15.86
C ILE A 163 9.89 -19.05 -16.44
N GLY A 164 9.96 -19.27 -17.76
CA GLY A 164 11.17 -19.73 -18.43
C GLY A 164 12.33 -18.74 -18.32
N THR A 165 12.08 -17.44 -18.52
CA THR A 165 13.11 -16.40 -18.36
C THR A 165 13.52 -16.21 -16.89
N MET A 166 12.57 -16.34 -15.95
CA MET A 166 12.86 -16.33 -14.51
C MET A 166 13.76 -17.50 -14.10
N TYR A 167 13.37 -18.74 -14.41
CA TYR A 167 14.19 -19.91 -14.10
C TYR A 167 15.54 -19.86 -14.83
N GLY A 168 15.57 -19.38 -16.08
CA GLY A 168 16.81 -19.14 -16.79
C GLY A 168 17.76 -18.22 -16.02
N THR A 169 17.23 -17.14 -15.43
CA THR A 169 18.04 -16.20 -14.62
C THR A 169 18.54 -16.86 -13.34
N TYR A 170 17.74 -17.72 -12.71
CA TYR A 170 18.11 -18.47 -11.50
C TYR A 170 19.17 -19.53 -11.74
N TYR A 171 19.14 -20.22 -12.89
CA TYR A 171 20.13 -21.23 -13.26
C TYR A 171 21.42 -20.63 -13.83
N THR A 172 21.39 -19.37 -14.27
CA THR A 172 22.58 -18.71 -14.81
C THR A 172 23.45 -18.18 -13.66
N SER A 173 24.72 -18.59 -13.65
CA SER A 173 25.68 -18.11 -12.66
C SER A 173 25.85 -16.58 -12.74
N PRO A 174 26.06 -15.88 -11.60
CA PRO A 174 26.36 -14.45 -11.59
C PRO A 174 27.59 -14.05 -12.40
N ASP A 175 28.51 -14.99 -12.67
CA ASP A 175 29.74 -14.74 -13.42
C ASP A 175 29.47 -14.48 -14.91
N ASN A 176 28.37 -15.04 -15.45
CA ASN A 176 27.94 -14.80 -16.83
C ASN A 176 27.00 -13.59 -16.91
N TYR A 177 27.55 -12.39 -16.69
CA TYR A 177 26.81 -11.13 -16.65
C TYR A 177 25.88 -10.94 -17.86
N LEU A 178 26.39 -11.15 -19.08
CA LEU A 178 25.62 -10.91 -20.31
C LEU A 178 24.40 -11.84 -20.44
N ALA A 179 24.57 -13.13 -20.11
CA ALA A 179 23.47 -14.08 -20.15
C ALA A 179 22.44 -13.77 -19.06
N LYS A 180 22.89 -13.44 -17.84
CA LYS A 180 22.02 -13.16 -16.71
C LYS A 180 21.18 -11.91 -16.93
N TYR A 181 21.81 -10.81 -17.33
CA TYR A 181 21.10 -9.55 -17.62
C TYR A 181 20.28 -9.64 -18.90
N GLY A 182 20.70 -10.45 -19.88
CA GLY A 182 19.88 -10.77 -21.06
C GLY A 182 18.58 -11.47 -20.68
N LEU A 183 18.65 -12.48 -19.81
CA LEU A 183 17.47 -13.21 -19.32
C LEU A 183 16.60 -12.35 -18.40
N TRP A 184 17.20 -11.55 -17.53
CA TRP A 184 16.49 -10.57 -16.71
C TRP A 184 15.79 -9.50 -17.56
N ALA A 185 16.43 -8.98 -18.60
CA ALA A 185 15.80 -8.05 -19.53
C ALA A 185 14.69 -8.73 -20.33
N ALA A 186 14.88 -9.97 -20.78
CA ALA A 186 13.85 -10.77 -21.45
C ALA A 186 12.64 -11.00 -20.55
N PHE A 187 12.86 -11.27 -19.26
CA PHE A 187 11.80 -11.35 -18.25
C PHE A 187 11.03 -10.03 -18.17
N ASN A 188 11.72 -8.90 -17.99
CA ASN A 188 11.11 -7.57 -17.93
C ASN A 188 10.31 -7.23 -19.19
N VAL A 189 10.84 -7.51 -20.39
CA VAL A 189 10.14 -7.27 -21.66
C VAL A 189 8.92 -8.18 -21.80
N THR A 190 9.00 -9.43 -21.32
CA THR A 190 7.86 -10.36 -21.33
C THR A 190 6.74 -9.84 -20.40
N GLN A 191 7.08 -9.37 -19.20
CA GLN A 191 6.10 -8.70 -18.33
C GLN A 191 5.50 -7.46 -19.01
N ALA A 192 6.33 -6.65 -19.65
CA ALA A 192 5.88 -5.46 -20.38
C ALA A 192 4.90 -5.78 -21.50
N ALA A 193 5.15 -6.87 -22.24
CA ALA A 193 4.26 -7.36 -23.29
C ALA A 193 2.89 -7.73 -22.73
N LEU A 194 2.86 -8.48 -21.63
CA LEU A 194 1.63 -8.91 -20.96
C LEU A 194 0.87 -7.75 -20.31
N LEU A 195 1.58 -6.73 -19.82
CA LEU A 195 1.00 -5.54 -19.22
C LEU A 195 0.59 -4.47 -20.24
N SER A 196 1.06 -4.57 -21.50
CA SER A 196 0.76 -3.60 -22.54
C SER A 196 -0.75 -3.33 -22.76
N PRO A 197 -1.68 -4.30 -22.64
CA PRO A 197 -3.12 -4.03 -22.72
C PRO A 197 -3.63 -3.08 -21.62
N LEU A 198 -2.94 -2.92 -20.50
CA LEU A 198 -3.33 -1.93 -19.49
C LEU A 198 -3.18 -0.50 -20.00
N MET A 199 -2.37 -0.26 -21.04
CA MET A 199 -2.17 1.07 -21.63
C MET A 199 -3.39 1.61 -22.37
N PHE A 200 -4.41 0.78 -22.64
CA PHE A 200 -5.73 1.24 -23.07
C PHE A 200 -6.47 2.04 -21.98
N MET A 201 -6.07 1.85 -20.73
CA MET A 201 -6.61 2.62 -19.61
C MET A 201 -6.00 4.02 -19.59
N HIS A 202 -6.70 4.95 -18.95
CA HIS A 202 -6.25 6.33 -18.89
C HIS A 202 -4.86 6.45 -18.20
N PRO A 203 -3.85 7.09 -18.82
CA PRO A 203 -2.47 7.08 -18.30
C PRO A 203 -2.35 7.70 -16.90
N ALA A 204 -3.16 8.71 -16.59
CA ALA A 204 -3.21 9.28 -15.24
C ALA A 204 -3.68 8.29 -14.16
N LEU A 205 -4.48 7.26 -14.51
CA LEU A 205 -4.88 6.21 -13.57
C LEU A 205 -3.70 5.28 -13.30
N LEU A 206 -3.00 4.84 -14.35
CA LEU A 206 -1.81 4.00 -14.24
C LEU A 206 -0.72 4.70 -13.42
N ALA A 207 -0.47 5.99 -13.67
CA ALA A 207 0.50 6.77 -12.92
C ALA A 207 0.16 6.85 -11.41
N ARG A 208 -1.12 7.04 -11.06
CA ARG A 208 -1.58 7.05 -9.66
C ARG A 208 -1.43 5.69 -9.01
N ALA A 209 -1.84 4.63 -9.70
CA ALA A 209 -1.69 3.26 -9.20
C ALA A 209 -0.20 2.90 -8.99
N GLY A 210 0.67 3.31 -9.90
CA GLY A 210 2.12 3.16 -9.76
C GLY A 210 2.65 3.89 -8.53
N LEU A 211 2.28 5.16 -8.34
CA LEU A 211 2.68 5.94 -7.17
C LEU A 211 2.21 5.31 -5.85
N TYR A 212 0.96 4.82 -5.80
CA TYR A 212 0.43 4.13 -4.61
C TYR A 212 1.18 2.82 -4.33
N THR A 213 1.53 2.09 -5.39
CA THR A 213 2.29 0.83 -5.27
C THR A 213 3.71 1.09 -4.75
N VAL A 214 4.41 2.09 -5.29
CA VAL A 214 5.74 2.50 -4.81
C VAL A 214 5.68 2.93 -3.34
N GLY A 215 4.68 3.74 -2.96
CA GLY A 215 4.51 4.17 -1.57
C GLY A 215 4.22 3.01 -0.62
N MET A 216 3.34 2.08 -1.01
CA MET A 216 3.02 0.89 -0.23
C MET A 216 4.22 -0.04 -0.07
N MET A 217 4.86 -0.42 -1.19
CA MET A 217 6.03 -1.29 -1.19
C MET A 217 7.20 -0.67 -0.41
N GLY A 218 7.46 0.63 -0.60
CA GLY A 218 8.49 1.33 0.15
C GLY A 218 8.21 1.37 1.66
N SER A 219 6.94 1.52 2.07
CA SER A 219 6.55 1.50 3.49
C SER A 219 6.71 0.11 4.09
N ILE A 220 6.30 -0.94 3.37
CA ILE A 220 6.46 -2.34 3.81
C ILE A 220 7.94 -2.70 3.88
N ALA A 221 8.73 -2.31 2.88
CA ALA A 221 10.16 -2.53 2.85
C ALA A 221 10.88 -1.84 4.00
N PHE A 222 10.46 -0.62 4.37
CA PHE A 222 10.98 0.04 5.55
C PHE A 222 10.72 -0.78 6.81
N VAL A 223 9.48 -1.27 7.02
CA VAL A 223 9.13 -2.12 8.15
C VAL A 223 9.90 -3.45 8.15
N GLY A 224 10.06 -4.08 6.98
CA GLY A 224 10.81 -5.32 6.81
C GLY A 224 12.29 -5.15 7.12
N ALA A 225 12.88 -4.02 6.70
CA ALA A 225 14.27 -3.70 6.96
C ALA A 225 14.55 -3.34 8.43
N THR A 226 13.55 -2.80 9.14
CA THR A 226 13.71 -2.44 10.56
C THR A 226 13.38 -3.56 11.53
N ALA A 227 12.64 -4.59 11.08
CA ALA A 227 12.17 -5.69 11.91
C ALA A 227 13.32 -6.63 12.36
N LYS A 228 13.13 -7.24 13.53
CA LYS A 228 14.02 -8.29 14.07
C LYS A 228 14.23 -9.41 13.04
N GLN A 229 15.47 -9.89 12.99
CA GLN A 229 15.90 -10.90 12.04
C GLN A 229 15.05 -12.17 12.14
N ASP A 230 14.74 -12.71 10.96
CA ASP A 230 14.09 -14.01 10.74
C ASP A 230 12.63 -14.13 11.22
N LYS A 231 12.03 -13.05 11.74
CA LYS A 231 10.65 -13.03 12.24
C LYS A 231 9.59 -13.29 11.16
N TYR A 232 9.77 -12.76 9.96
CA TYR A 232 8.86 -12.90 8.83
C TYR A 232 9.24 -14.06 7.89
N LEU A 233 10.40 -14.69 8.06
CA LEU A 233 10.78 -15.87 7.26
C LEU A 233 9.84 -17.07 7.53
N TYR A 234 9.23 -17.15 8.71
CA TYR A 234 8.19 -18.14 9.04
C TYR A 234 6.85 -17.90 8.31
N LEU A 235 6.64 -16.72 7.72
CA LEU A 235 5.39 -16.40 7.01
C LEU A 235 5.29 -17.08 5.64
N GLY A 236 6.35 -17.71 5.12
CA GLY A 236 6.35 -18.30 3.78
C GLY A 236 5.21 -19.31 3.55
N ALA A 237 4.95 -20.21 4.50
CA ALA A 237 3.87 -21.20 4.37
C ALA A 237 2.46 -20.58 4.40
N PRO A 238 2.11 -19.71 5.37
CA PRO A 238 0.86 -18.94 5.32
C PRO A 238 0.70 -18.08 4.06
N LEU A 239 1.78 -17.48 3.57
CA LEU A 239 1.77 -16.64 2.36
C LEU A 239 1.46 -17.45 1.11
N LEU A 240 2.11 -18.61 0.93
CA LEU A 240 1.81 -19.51 -0.17
C LEU A 240 0.35 -20.00 -0.12
N ALA A 241 -0.17 -20.36 1.06
CA ALA A 241 -1.57 -20.71 1.22
C ALA A 241 -2.49 -19.55 0.80
N GLY A 242 -2.16 -18.31 1.19
CA GLY A 242 -2.86 -17.10 0.75
C GLY A 242 -2.85 -16.93 -0.78
N VAL A 243 -1.68 -17.09 -1.43
CA VAL A 243 -1.58 -16.99 -2.90
C VAL A 243 -2.41 -18.07 -3.58
N THR A 244 -2.44 -19.31 -3.09
CA THR A 244 -3.25 -20.36 -3.72
C THR A 244 -4.74 -20.01 -3.70
N ILE A 245 -5.25 -19.50 -2.58
CA ILE A 245 -6.65 -19.05 -2.46
C ILE A 245 -6.92 -17.89 -3.42
N VAL A 246 -6.01 -16.91 -3.48
CA VAL A 246 -6.14 -15.76 -4.37
C VAL A 246 -6.08 -16.22 -5.84
N ALA A 247 -5.14 -17.07 -6.22
CA ALA A 247 -4.99 -17.58 -7.57
C ALA A 247 -6.25 -18.34 -8.04
N LEU A 248 -6.77 -19.25 -7.20
CA LEU A 248 -8.01 -19.96 -7.47
C LEU A 248 -9.21 -19.01 -7.61
N SER A 249 -9.27 -17.97 -6.78
CA SER A 249 -10.30 -16.93 -6.85
C SER A 249 -10.19 -16.07 -8.14
N GLY A 250 -8.99 -15.87 -8.66
CA GLY A 250 -8.74 -15.18 -9.93
C GLY A 250 -9.04 -16.01 -11.17
N LEU A 251 -9.00 -17.34 -11.05
CA LEU A 251 -9.40 -18.29 -12.10
C LEU A 251 -10.90 -18.58 -12.10
N ALA A 252 -11.62 -18.25 -11.03
CA ALA A 252 -13.06 -18.46 -10.92
C ALA A 252 -13.86 -17.86 -12.09
N PRO A 253 -13.58 -16.65 -12.61
CA PRO A 253 -14.29 -16.09 -13.77
C PRO A 253 -14.07 -16.84 -15.09
N LEU A 254 -13.00 -17.63 -15.21
CA LEU A 254 -12.68 -18.43 -16.42
C LEU A 254 -13.41 -19.78 -16.44
N VAL A 255 -13.75 -20.31 -15.26
CA VAL A 255 -14.35 -21.65 -15.11
C VAL A 255 -15.84 -21.58 -14.79
N LEU A 256 -16.30 -20.50 -14.14
CA LEU A 256 -17.70 -20.34 -13.73
C LEU A 256 -18.52 -19.62 -14.82
N PRO A 257 -19.72 -20.12 -15.17
CA PRO A 257 -20.64 -19.43 -16.06
C PRO A 257 -21.01 -18.03 -15.54
N ALA A 258 -21.09 -17.04 -16.45
CA ALA A 258 -21.39 -15.63 -16.13
C ALA A 258 -22.73 -15.39 -15.39
N THR A 259 -23.58 -16.42 -15.29
CA THR A 259 -24.83 -16.43 -14.52
C THR A 259 -24.63 -16.44 -13.00
N ALA A 260 -23.45 -16.80 -12.48
CA ALA A 260 -23.15 -16.84 -11.05
C ALA A 260 -22.60 -15.48 -10.53
N THR A 261 -23.33 -14.39 -10.79
CA THR A 261 -22.87 -13.00 -10.56
C THR A 261 -22.49 -12.70 -9.10
N ARG A 262 -23.19 -13.26 -8.12
CA ARG A 262 -22.93 -13.03 -6.69
C ARG A 262 -21.66 -13.72 -6.18
N THR A 263 -21.39 -14.94 -6.64
CA THR A 263 -20.13 -15.65 -6.32
C THR A 263 -18.95 -15.00 -7.02
N LEU A 264 -19.14 -14.51 -8.25
CA LEU A 264 -18.15 -13.74 -9.01
C LEU A 264 -17.75 -12.43 -8.30
N MET A 265 -18.72 -11.68 -7.76
CA MET A 265 -18.45 -10.45 -7.02
C MET A 265 -17.67 -10.69 -5.72
N TRP A 266 -17.92 -11.80 -5.03
CA TRP A 266 -17.19 -12.14 -3.80
C TRP A 266 -15.78 -12.64 -4.11
N SER A 267 -15.62 -13.49 -5.13
CA SER A 267 -14.30 -13.95 -5.59
C SER A 267 -13.46 -12.81 -6.16
N GLU A 268 -14.06 -11.82 -6.82
CA GLU A 268 -13.36 -10.63 -7.31
C GLU A 268 -12.83 -9.76 -6.16
N ARG A 269 -13.63 -9.55 -5.10
CA ARG A 269 -13.17 -8.82 -3.90
C ARG A 269 -12.10 -9.58 -3.13
N LEU A 270 -12.25 -10.89 -2.98
CA LEU A 270 -11.25 -11.74 -2.32
C LEU A 270 -9.94 -11.74 -3.12
N TRP A 271 -10.03 -11.82 -4.44
CA TRP A 271 -8.89 -11.70 -5.32
C TRP A 271 -8.23 -10.32 -5.16
N LEU A 272 -8.96 -9.22 -5.35
CA LEU A 272 -8.39 -7.86 -5.30
C LEU A 272 -7.80 -7.51 -3.93
N TYR A 273 -8.62 -7.55 -2.88
CA TYR A 273 -8.20 -7.10 -1.54
C TYR A 273 -7.44 -8.16 -0.77
N GLY A 274 -7.81 -9.43 -0.88
CA GLY A 274 -7.06 -10.54 -0.28
C GLY A 274 -5.71 -10.70 -0.96
N GLY A 275 -5.66 -10.61 -2.29
CA GLY A 275 -4.41 -10.59 -3.04
C GLY A 275 -3.52 -9.42 -2.63
N LEU A 276 -4.06 -8.21 -2.50
CA LEU A 276 -3.28 -7.05 -2.04
C LEU A 276 -2.63 -7.28 -0.67
N ALA A 277 -3.37 -7.87 0.28
CA ALA A 277 -2.83 -8.19 1.60
C ALA A 277 -1.74 -9.27 1.53
N VAL A 278 -1.97 -10.31 0.71
CA VAL A 278 -1.02 -11.41 0.55
C VAL A 278 0.26 -10.94 -0.13
N PHE A 279 0.19 -10.20 -1.25
CA PHE A 279 1.38 -9.67 -1.92
C PHE A 279 2.10 -8.62 -1.10
N GLY A 280 1.38 -7.80 -0.31
CA GLY A 280 2.02 -6.95 0.68
C GLY A 280 2.79 -7.75 1.74
N GLY A 281 2.28 -8.91 2.14
CA GLY A 281 2.99 -9.85 3.00
C GLY A 281 4.18 -10.54 2.30
N PHE A 282 4.08 -10.86 1.01
CA PHE A 282 5.21 -11.36 0.21
C PHE A 282 6.32 -10.33 0.14
N THR A 283 5.99 -9.04 -0.06
CA THR A 283 6.99 -7.97 -0.08
C THR A 283 7.75 -7.92 1.25
N LEU A 284 7.04 -8.09 2.37
CA LEU A 284 7.66 -8.13 3.69
C LEU A 284 8.57 -9.36 3.86
N TYR A 285 8.11 -10.52 3.40
CA TYR A 285 8.87 -11.77 3.40
C TYR A 285 10.13 -11.68 2.54
N ASP A 286 10.00 -11.15 1.32
CA ASP A 286 11.08 -11.00 0.35
C ASP A 286 12.16 -10.04 0.85
N VAL A 287 11.78 -8.92 1.47
CA VAL A 287 12.74 -8.00 2.09
C VAL A 287 13.54 -8.70 3.20
N GLN A 288 12.89 -9.54 4.02
CA GLN A 288 13.62 -10.32 5.03
C GLN A 288 14.46 -11.44 4.43
N LYS A 289 13.98 -12.11 3.37
CA LYS A 289 14.71 -13.11 2.62
C LYS A 289 15.99 -12.51 2.03
N ILE A 290 15.92 -11.31 1.46
CA ILE A 290 17.09 -10.57 0.97
C ILE A 290 18.09 -10.30 2.11
N LEU A 291 17.62 -9.88 3.28
CA LEU A 291 18.49 -9.65 4.44
C LEU A 291 19.08 -10.93 5.03
N HIS A 292 18.39 -12.07 4.88
CA HIS A 292 18.93 -13.37 5.24
C HIS A 292 20.00 -13.84 4.23
N HIS A 293 19.72 -13.73 2.93
CA HIS A 293 20.68 -14.05 1.88
C HIS A 293 21.91 -13.14 1.91
N SER A 294 21.77 -11.85 2.24
CA SER A 294 22.93 -10.96 2.38
C SER A 294 23.85 -11.43 3.52
N ARG A 295 23.32 -11.83 4.67
CA ARG A 295 24.12 -12.42 5.77
C ARG A 295 24.81 -13.71 5.38
N MET A 296 24.13 -14.58 4.63
CA MET A 296 24.74 -15.81 4.11
C MET A 296 25.83 -15.51 3.08
N ALA A 297 25.65 -14.49 2.24
CA ALA A 297 26.62 -14.07 1.25
C ALA A 297 27.86 -13.45 1.91
N GLU A 298 27.68 -12.67 2.98
CA GLU A 298 28.78 -12.11 3.78
C GLU A 298 29.63 -13.21 4.42
N ARG A 299 29.01 -14.31 4.85
CA ARG A 299 29.68 -15.50 5.40
C ARG A 299 30.27 -16.42 4.33
N GLY A 300 30.14 -16.08 3.04
CA GLY A 300 30.61 -16.90 1.92
C GLY A 300 29.84 -18.19 1.70
N LEU A 301 28.68 -18.37 2.34
CA LEU A 301 27.83 -19.56 2.19
C LEU A 301 27.06 -19.56 0.87
N ILE A 302 26.78 -18.38 0.32
CA ILE A 302 26.13 -18.20 -0.98
C ILE A 302 26.85 -17.11 -1.79
N ARG A 303 26.70 -17.14 -3.12
CA ARG A 303 27.19 -16.08 -4.01
C ARG A 303 26.27 -14.85 -3.90
N ARG A 304 26.81 -13.64 -3.99
CA ARG A 304 26.02 -12.40 -4.08
C ARG A 304 25.26 -12.37 -5.40
N ASP A 305 23.93 -12.42 -5.34
CA ASP A 305 23.06 -12.45 -6.51
C ASP A 305 21.84 -11.55 -6.32
N VAL A 306 22.04 -10.25 -6.55
CA VAL A 306 21.01 -9.22 -6.36
C VAL A 306 19.94 -9.25 -7.46
N VAL A 307 20.25 -9.78 -8.64
CA VAL A 307 19.32 -9.85 -9.78
C VAL A 307 18.26 -10.92 -9.54
N ASN A 308 18.63 -12.06 -8.98
CA ASN A 308 17.66 -13.10 -8.66
C ASN A 308 16.66 -12.64 -7.61
N GLU A 309 17.12 -11.91 -6.60
CA GLU A 309 16.25 -11.33 -5.58
C GLU A 309 15.41 -10.16 -6.11
N SER A 310 15.91 -9.43 -7.11
CA SER A 310 15.14 -8.32 -7.69
C SER A 310 13.90 -8.81 -8.43
N ILE A 311 13.96 -10.00 -9.04
CA ILE A 311 12.84 -10.61 -9.78
C ILE A 311 11.65 -10.89 -8.85
N SER A 312 11.88 -11.37 -7.62
CA SER A 312 10.77 -11.65 -6.71
C SER A 312 10.08 -10.36 -6.25
N LEU A 313 10.85 -9.32 -5.93
CA LEU A 313 10.33 -7.99 -5.64
C LEU A 313 9.63 -7.34 -6.85
N GLU A 314 10.13 -7.55 -8.07
CA GLU A 314 9.48 -7.10 -9.31
C GLU A 314 8.11 -7.75 -9.49
N LEU A 315 8.01 -9.07 -9.24
CA LEU A 315 6.74 -9.80 -9.31
C LEU A 315 5.73 -9.33 -8.28
N ASP A 316 6.17 -9.09 -7.04
CA ASP A 316 5.31 -8.52 -6.00
C ASP A 316 4.79 -7.14 -6.40
N PHE A 317 5.68 -6.29 -6.92
CA PHE A 317 5.31 -4.97 -7.40
C PHE A 317 4.25 -5.05 -8.51
N ILE A 318 4.46 -5.89 -9.52
CA ILE A 318 3.52 -6.05 -10.64
C ILE A 318 2.16 -6.55 -10.13
N ASN A 319 2.15 -7.52 -9.22
CA ASN A 319 0.91 -8.07 -8.66
C ASN A 319 0.12 -7.04 -7.84
N ILE A 320 0.80 -6.24 -7.02
CA ILE A 320 0.17 -5.14 -6.27
C ILE A 320 -0.32 -4.06 -7.24
N PHE A 321 0.48 -3.71 -8.25
CA PHE A 321 0.18 -2.68 -9.23
C PHE A 321 -1.09 -3.01 -10.04
N ILE A 322 -1.20 -4.21 -10.62
CA ILE A 322 -2.37 -4.60 -11.41
C ILE A 322 -3.65 -4.49 -10.57
N ARG A 323 -3.61 -4.95 -9.31
CA ARG A 323 -4.74 -4.88 -8.38
C ARG A 323 -5.10 -3.43 -8.05
N MET A 324 -4.09 -2.59 -7.83
CA MET A 324 -4.28 -1.16 -7.60
C MET A 324 -4.93 -0.49 -8.81
N VAL A 325 -4.46 -0.78 -10.03
CA VAL A 325 -5.05 -0.30 -11.29
C VAL A 325 -6.52 -0.70 -11.38
N GLN A 326 -6.86 -1.94 -11.09
CA GLN A 326 -8.24 -2.43 -11.12
C GLN A 326 -9.13 -1.78 -10.08
N ILE A 327 -8.66 -1.66 -8.83
CA ILE A 327 -9.40 -0.97 -7.77
C ILE A 327 -9.71 0.48 -8.18
N LEU A 328 -8.73 1.21 -8.71
CA LEU A 328 -8.94 2.58 -9.17
C LEU A 328 -9.89 2.66 -10.36
N ALA A 329 -9.86 1.68 -11.26
CA ALA A 329 -10.75 1.61 -12.42
C ALA A 329 -12.20 1.38 -12.01
N MET A 330 -12.45 0.45 -11.08
CA MET A 330 -13.79 0.17 -10.54
C MET A 330 -14.35 1.40 -9.80
N GLN A 331 -13.53 2.08 -9.01
CA GLN A 331 -13.94 3.31 -8.32
C GLN A 331 -14.33 4.43 -9.28
N ARG A 332 -13.65 4.55 -10.43
CA ARG A 332 -13.99 5.53 -11.46
C ARG A 332 -15.30 5.19 -12.17
N ASN A 333 -15.55 3.91 -12.42
CA ASN A 333 -16.77 3.46 -13.09
C ASN A 333 -18.02 3.66 -12.22
N ASN A 334 -17.91 3.50 -10.90
CA ASN A 334 -18.99 3.75 -9.94
C ASN A 334 -19.31 5.24 -9.72
N ARG A 335 -18.52 6.16 -10.28
CA ARG A 335 -18.72 7.62 -10.19
C ARG A 335 -19.33 8.22 -11.46
N LYS A 336 -19.58 7.41 -12.48
CA LYS A 336 -20.34 7.79 -13.67
C LYS A 336 -21.79 7.37 -13.50
#